data_AF-A0A9Q0X4I3-F1
#
_entry.id   AF-A0A9Q0X4I3-F1
#
_cell.length_a   1.000
_cell.length_b   1.000
_cell.length_c   1.000
_cell.angle_alpha   90.00
_cell.angle_beta   90.00
_cell.angle_gamma   90.00
#
_symmetry.space_group_name_H-M   'P 1'
#
loop_
_entity.id
_entity.type
_entity.pdbx_description
1 polymer ?
#
loop_
_entity_poly.entity_id
_entity_poly.type
_entity_poly.pdbx_seq_one_letter_code
_entity_poly.pdbx_strand_id
1 'polypeptide(L)'
;MKKGHFCVYGDVKTDDVLPSLEEQGVRQLYPKEPNVDFKKELGSLNRELQLHILELADVLVERDLHNMLGEWKTFPFVFKNLHHLLNSLRPHQARATLIHVLELQTQRRKQAVDDIKSGEKSCRNFSWSLSEP
;
A
#
# COMPACT_ATOMS: atom_id res chain seq x y z
N MET A 1 24.68 9.00 -5.45
CA MET A 1 23.48 8.55 -4.72
C MET A 1 23.44 7.02 -4.76
N LYS A 2 23.41 6.32 -3.63
CA LYS A 2 23.29 4.86 -3.60
C LYS A 2 21.84 4.50 -3.96
N LYS A 3 21.64 3.73 -5.02
CA LYS A 3 20.31 3.26 -5.46
C LYS A 3 19.70 2.40 -4.35
N GLY A 4 18.62 2.89 -3.74
CA GLY A 4 17.80 2.12 -2.80
C GLY A 4 17.06 1.04 -3.58
N HIS A 5 17.18 -0.22 -3.14
CA HIS A 5 16.48 -1.32 -3.80
C HIS A 5 15.05 -1.36 -3.24
N PHE A 6 14.05 -1.06 -4.05
CA PHE A 6 12.65 -1.24 -3.70
C PHE A 6 12.08 -2.44 -4.47
N CYS A 7 11.53 -3.39 -3.73
CA CYS A 7 10.82 -4.52 -4.31
C CYS A 7 9.45 -4.02 -4.80
N VAL A 8 9.23 -3.99 -6.11
CA VAL A 8 7.88 -3.84 -6.68
C VAL A 8 7.32 -5.25 -6.81
N TYR A 9 6.07 -5.47 -6.43
CA TYR A 9 5.45 -6.79 -6.61
C TYR A 9 5.48 -7.15 -8.10
N GLY A 10 6.27 -8.16 -8.47
CA GLY A 10 6.40 -8.67 -9.84
C GLY A 10 7.51 -8.06 -10.71
N ASP A 11 8.27 -7.03 -10.28
CA ASP A 11 9.43 -6.49 -11.03
C ASP A 11 10.42 -5.71 -10.14
N VAL A 12 11.70 -5.64 -10.51
CA VAL A 12 12.74 -4.88 -9.80
C VAL A 12 13.06 -3.61 -10.59
N LYS A 13 12.20 -2.59 -10.48
CA LYS A 13 12.48 -1.27 -11.09
C LYS A 13 13.23 -0.39 -10.08
N THR A 14 14.36 0.17 -10.54
CA THR A 14 15.35 0.90 -9.72
C THR A 14 15.19 2.43 -9.73
N ASP A 15 14.12 2.94 -10.33
CA ASP A 15 13.85 4.38 -10.45
C ASP A 15 12.72 4.82 -9.50
N ASP A 16 12.90 5.96 -8.84
CA ASP A 16 11.94 6.54 -7.88
C ASP A 16 10.63 7.00 -8.54
N VAL A 17 10.61 7.09 -9.88
CA VAL A 17 9.46 7.54 -10.67
C VAL A 17 8.79 6.33 -11.31
N LEU A 18 7.50 6.16 -11.05
CA LEU A 18 6.69 5.13 -11.68
C LEU A 18 6.53 5.47 -13.18
N PRO A 19 6.98 4.61 -14.11
CA PRO A 19 6.78 4.82 -15.55
C PRO A 19 5.30 4.81 -15.88
N SER A 20 4.89 5.66 -16.82
CA SER A 20 3.49 5.78 -17.21
C SER A 20 2.99 4.50 -17.90
N LEU A 21 1.67 4.28 -17.88
CA LEU A 21 1.07 3.13 -18.59
C LEU A 21 1.29 3.20 -20.10
N GLU A 22 1.32 4.41 -20.68
CA GLU A 22 1.55 4.61 -22.11
C GLU A 22 2.98 4.23 -22.53
N GLU A 23 3.97 4.54 -21.70
CA GLU A 23 5.36 4.07 -21.88
C GLU A 23 5.49 2.54 -21.81
N GLN A 24 4.56 1.88 -21.13
CA GLN A 24 4.48 0.41 -21.04
C GLN A 24 3.63 -0.21 -22.17
N GLY A 25 3.14 0.59 -23.11
CA GLY A 25 2.25 0.14 -24.18
C GLY A 25 0.86 -0.27 -23.69
N VAL A 26 0.42 0.24 -22.54
CA VAL A 26 -0.87 -0.07 -21.91
C VAL A 26 -1.76 1.16 -21.94
N ARG A 27 -3.00 0.98 -22.41
CA ARG A 27 -4.01 2.03 -22.31
C ARG A 27 -4.42 2.21 -20.85
N GLN A 28 -4.39 3.46 -20.40
CA GLN A 28 -4.90 3.82 -19.08
C GLN A 28 -6.44 3.80 -19.06
N LEU A 29 -7.01 3.12 -18.05
CA LEU A 29 -8.46 2.89 -17.91
C LEU A 29 -9.13 3.77 -16.85
N TYR A 30 -8.35 4.57 -16.12
CA TYR A 30 -8.82 5.49 -15.09
C TYR A 30 -8.40 6.95 -15.42
N PRO A 31 -9.02 7.97 -14.82
CA PRO A 31 -8.73 9.38 -15.14
C PRO A 31 -7.26 9.75 -14.97
N LYS A 32 -6.73 10.59 -15.88
CA LYS A 32 -5.37 11.15 -15.81
C LYS A 32 -5.24 12.36 -14.88
N GLU A 33 -6.32 12.71 -14.19
CA GLU A 33 -6.38 13.90 -13.34
C GLU A 33 -5.46 13.78 -12.12
N PRO A 34 -4.89 14.90 -11.62
CA PRO A 34 -3.96 14.87 -10.50
C PRO A 34 -4.57 14.41 -9.17
N ASN A 35 -5.90 14.39 -9.04
CA ASN A 35 -6.61 14.03 -7.82
C ASN A 35 -7.49 12.78 -8.02
N VAL A 36 -6.84 11.67 -8.37
CA VAL A 36 -7.53 10.39 -8.58
C VAL A 36 -8.10 9.88 -7.25
N ASP A 37 -9.40 9.58 -7.22
CA ASP A 37 -10.01 8.82 -6.13
C ASP A 37 -9.60 7.35 -6.25
N PHE A 38 -8.46 7.01 -5.65
CA PHE A 38 -7.89 5.67 -5.70
C PHE A 38 -8.86 4.59 -5.24
N LYS A 39 -9.69 4.85 -4.23
CA LYS A 39 -10.62 3.84 -3.68
C LYS A 39 -11.69 3.51 -4.72
N LYS A 40 -12.27 4.55 -5.33
CA LYS A 40 -13.27 4.39 -6.38
C LYS A 40 -12.70 3.68 -7.61
N GLU A 41 -11.55 4.14 -8.11
CA GLU A 41 -10.96 3.61 -9.34
C GLU A 41 -10.43 2.17 -9.16
N LEU A 42 -9.78 1.85 -8.03
CA LEU A 42 -9.40 0.47 -7.71
C LEU A 42 -10.63 -0.44 -7.59
N GLY A 43 -11.71 0.05 -6.98
CA GLY A 43 -12.98 -0.68 -6.89
C GLY A 43 -13.60 -0.96 -8.26
N SER A 44 -13.58 0.03 -9.15
CA SER A 44 -14.06 -0.11 -10.53
C SER A 44 -13.25 -1.14 -11.32
N LEU A 45 -11.93 -1.00 -11.33
CA LEU A 45 -11.01 -1.92 -12.02
C LEU A 45 -11.10 -3.35 -11.46
N ASN A 46 -11.27 -3.49 -10.14
CA ASN A 46 -11.44 -4.80 -9.52
C ASN A 46 -12.75 -5.47 -9.94
N ARG A 47 -13.85 -4.70 -10.04
CA ARG A 47 -15.13 -5.23 -10.54
C ARG A 47 -15.03 -5.63 -12.02
N GLU A 48 -14.37 -4.83 -12.84
CA GLU A 48 -14.11 -5.15 -14.26
C GLU A 48 -13.26 -6.43 -14.39
N LEU A 49 -12.22 -6.56 -13.57
CA LEU A 49 -11.39 -7.78 -13.53
C LEU A 49 -12.21 -9.02 -13.15
N GLN A 50 -13.11 -8.90 -12.17
CA GLN A 50 -13.99 -10.00 -11.75
C GLN A 50 -14.96 -10.41 -12.86
N LEU A 51 -15.52 -9.46 -13.62
CA LEU A 51 -16.39 -9.74 -14.76
C LEU A 51 -15.62 -10.51 -15.85
N HIS A 52 -14.41 -10.09 -16.20
CA HIS A 52 -13.58 -10.82 -17.16
C HIS A 52 -13.23 -12.25 -16.72
N ILE A 53 -13.04 -12.47 -15.42
CA ILE A 53 -12.81 -13.83 -14.89
C ILE A 53 -14.07 -14.70 -15.07
N LEU A 54 -15.27 -14.13 -14.90
CA LEU A 54 -16.52 -14.85 -15.11
C LEU A 54 -16.76 -15.15 -16.59
N GLU A 55 -16.56 -14.17 -17.48
CA GLU A 55 -16.64 -14.37 -18.94
C GLU A 55 -15.67 -15.47 -19.40
N LEU A 56 -14.45 -15.48 -18.86
CA LEU A 56 -13.48 -16.53 -19.13
C LEU A 56 -13.96 -17.90 -18.63
N ALA A 57 -14.59 -17.97 -17.46
CA ALA A 57 -15.14 -19.21 -16.93
C ALA A 57 -16.25 -19.76 -17.85
N ASP A 58 -17.13 -18.89 -18.37
CA ASP A 58 -18.18 -19.27 -19.31
C ASP A 58 -17.59 -19.82 -20.63
N VAL A 59 -16.61 -19.12 -21.21
CA VAL A 59 -15.92 -19.58 -22.43
C VAL A 59 -15.20 -20.92 -22.22
N LEU A 60 -14.61 -21.14 -21.04
CA LEU A 60 -13.97 -22.41 -20.68
C LEU A 60 -14.98 -23.56 -20.59
N VAL A 61 -16.20 -23.29 -20.10
CA VAL A 61 -17.30 -24.25 -20.04
C VAL A 61 -17.81 -24.58 -21.45
N GLU A 62 -17.97 -23.58 -22.32
CA GLU A 62 -18.46 -23.74 -23.69
C GLU A 62 -17.43 -24.37 -24.64
N ARG A 63 -16.16 -24.49 -24.23
CA ARG A 63 -15.03 -25.01 -25.03
C ARG A 63 -14.79 -24.28 -26.35
N ASP A 64 -15.15 -23.00 -26.43
CA ASP A 64 -14.87 -22.17 -27.61
C ASP A 64 -13.46 -21.54 -27.52
N LEU A 65 -12.46 -22.29 -28.00
CA LEU A 65 -11.06 -21.85 -28.04
C LEU A 65 -10.83 -20.60 -28.91
N HIS A 66 -11.69 -20.32 -29.89
CA HIS A 66 -11.52 -19.15 -30.77
C HIS A 66 -11.91 -17.87 -30.04
N ASN A 67 -13.04 -17.87 -29.32
CA ASN A 67 -13.49 -16.72 -28.54
C ASN A 67 -12.59 -16.47 -27.32
N MET A 68 -12.02 -17.54 -26.76
CA MET A 68 -11.02 -17.47 -25.69
C MET A 68 -9.84 -16.56 -26.08
N LEU A 69 -9.27 -16.69 -27.28
CA LEU A 69 -8.10 -15.90 -27.69
C LEU A 69 -8.37 -14.39 -27.79
N GLY A 70 -9.63 -13.97 -27.95
CA GLY A 70 -10.04 -12.57 -27.92
C GLY A 70 -10.08 -12.00 -26.52
N GLU A 71 -10.81 -12.67 -25.62
CA GLU A 71 -11.01 -12.23 -24.23
C GLU A 71 -9.71 -12.22 -23.41
N TRP A 72 -8.82 -13.19 -23.66
CA TRP A 72 -7.50 -13.25 -23.02
C TRP A 72 -6.61 -12.05 -23.35
N LYS A 73 -6.89 -11.30 -24.41
CA LYS A 73 -6.12 -10.09 -24.73
C LYS A 73 -6.53 -8.94 -23.82
N THR A 74 -7.78 -8.87 -23.36
CA THR A 74 -8.31 -7.75 -22.55
C THR A 74 -7.91 -7.86 -21.08
N PHE A 75 -7.97 -9.07 -20.51
CA PHE A 75 -7.69 -9.34 -19.10
C PHE A 75 -6.34 -8.78 -18.59
N PRO A 76 -5.19 -8.97 -19.28
CA PRO A 76 -3.91 -8.43 -18.84
C PRO A 76 -3.87 -6.90 -18.77
N PHE A 77 -4.71 -6.19 -19.52
CA PHE A 77 -4.73 -4.73 -19.50
C PHE A 77 -5.38 -4.18 -18.23
N VAL A 78 -6.49 -4.75 -17.78
CA VAL A 78 -7.15 -4.36 -16.53
C VAL A 78 -6.23 -4.60 -15.34
N PHE A 79 -5.55 -5.75 -15.34
CA PHE A 79 -4.59 -6.11 -14.30
C PHE A 79 -3.39 -5.14 -14.24
N LYS A 80 -2.79 -4.78 -15.38
CA LYS A 80 -1.70 -3.80 -15.44
C LYS A 80 -2.14 -2.42 -14.94
N ASN A 81 -3.36 -1.99 -15.26
CA ASN A 81 -3.93 -0.74 -14.77
C ASN A 81 -4.08 -0.74 -13.25
N LEU A 82 -4.62 -1.83 -12.69
CA LEU A 82 -4.80 -2.00 -11.25
C LEU A 82 -3.43 -1.97 -10.52
N HIS A 83 -2.45 -2.69 -11.06
CA HIS A 83 -1.08 -2.69 -10.52
C HIS A 83 -0.44 -1.31 -10.56
N HIS A 84 -0.59 -0.57 -11.65
CA HIS A 84 -0.06 0.78 -11.77
C HIS A 84 -0.70 1.72 -10.73
N LEU A 85 -2.02 1.62 -10.52
CA LEU A 85 -2.73 2.44 -9.56
C LEU A 85 -2.31 2.13 -8.10
N LEU A 86 -2.10 0.86 -7.76
CA LEU A 86 -1.51 0.45 -6.47
C LEU A 86 -0.09 0.96 -6.30
N ASN A 87 0.74 0.89 -7.35
CA ASN A 87 2.11 1.38 -7.29
C ASN A 87 2.18 2.89 -7.07
N SER A 88 1.19 3.63 -7.58
CA SER A 88 1.04 5.08 -7.38
C SER A 88 0.68 5.46 -5.93
N LEU A 89 0.10 4.54 -5.15
CA LEU A 89 -0.23 4.76 -3.73
C LEU A 89 0.95 4.57 -2.77
N ARG A 90 2.05 3.94 -3.21
CA ARG A 90 3.20 3.63 -2.34
C ARG A 90 3.79 4.83 -1.60
N PRO A 91 3.95 6.03 -2.22
CA PRO A 91 4.45 7.20 -1.51
C PRO A 91 3.52 7.66 -0.37
N HIS A 92 2.20 7.58 -0.56
CA HIS A 92 1.23 7.90 0.48
C HIS A 92 1.32 6.89 1.62
N GLN A 93 1.40 5.59 1.30
CA GLN A 93 1.58 4.53 2.29
C GLN A 93 2.86 4.73 3.11
N ALA A 94 3.99 5.01 2.46
CA ALA A 94 5.26 5.27 3.15
C ALA A 94 5.16 6.44 4.15
N ARG A 95 4.46 7.52 3.77
CA ARG A 95 4.20 8.65 4.67
C ARG A 95 3.33 8.26 5.86
N ALA A 96 2.23 7.55 5.63
CA ALA A 96 1.35 7.07 6.69
C ALA A 96 2.09 6.13 7.66
N THR A 97 2.92 5.22 7.14
CA THR A 97 3.79 4.36 7.94
C THR A 97 4.78 5.17 8.77
N LEU A 98 5.42 6.19 8.18
CA LEU A 98 6.35 7.06 8.91
C LEU A 98 5.66 7.81 10.04
N ILE A 99 4.47 8.38 9.79
CA ILE A 99 3.66 9.06 10.81
C ILE A 99 3.37 8.10 11.97
N HIS A 100 2.87 6.90 11.67
CA HIS A 100 2.57 5.90 12.68
C HIS A 100 3.79 5.51 13.53
N VAL A 101 4.96 5.35 12.89
CA VAL A 101 6.21 5.07 13.61
C VAL A 101 6.60 6.22 14.54
N LEU A 102 6.44 7.47 14.09
CA LEU A 102 6.74 8.65 14.91
C LEU A 102 5.78 8.78 16.09
N GLU A 103 4.49 8.53 15.90
CA GLU A 103 3.49 8.50 16.97
C GLU A 103 3.85 7.47 18.04
N LEU A 104 4.24 6.26 17.62
CA LEU A 104 4.68 5.20 18.53
C LEU A 104 5.95 5.60 19.30
N GLN A 105 6.91 6.26 18.64
CA GLN A 105 8.10 6.77 19.31
C GLN A 105 7.76 7.84 20.35
N THR A 106 6.85 8.76 20.03
CA THR A 106 6.38 9.78 20.98
C THR A 106 5.69 9.14 22.17
N GLN A 107 4.82 8.15 21.95
CA GLN A 107 4.13 7.43 23.03
C GLN A 107 5.13 6.70 23.95
N ARG A 108 6.10 5.98 23.39
CA ARG A 108 7.15 5.30 24.18
C ARG A 108 7.96 6.27 25.04
N ARG A 109 8.30 7.45 24.50
CA ARG A 109 9.03 8.48 25.25
C ARG A 109 8.20 9.05 26.40
N LYS A 110 6.90 9.29 26.18
CA LYS A 110 5.99 9.74 27.25
C LYS A 110 5.91 8.69 28.36
N GLN A 111 5.72 7.43 28.01
CA GLN A 111 5.66 6.34 28.98
C GLN A 111 6.96 6.22 29.78
N ALA A 112 8.12 6.29 29.13
CA ALA A 112 9.41 6.27 29.82
C ALA A 112 9.58 7.44 30.81
N VAL A 113 9.10 8.64 30.45
CA VAL A 113 9.11 9.80 31.36
C VAL A 113 8.19 9.59 32.56
N ASP A 114 7.01 9.02 32.35
CA ASP A 114 6.06 8.73 33.43
C ASP A 114 6.57 7.64 34.36
N ASP A 115 7.24 6.61 33.83
CA ASP A 115 7.89 5.55 34.60
C ASP A 115 9.01 6.13 35.48
N ILE A 116 9.85 7.02 34.94
CA ILE A 116 10.90 7.72 35.70
C ILE A 116 10.28 8.54 36.84
N LYS A 117 9.24 9.34 36.55
CA LYS A 117 8.55 10.14 37.58
C LYS A 117 7.91 9.27 38.67
N SER A 118 7.36 8.10 38.30
CA SER A 118 6.81 7.14 39.25
C SER A 118 7.91 6.55 40.14
N GLY A 119 9.06 6.22 39.55
CA GLY A 119 10.26 5.79 40.28
C GLY A 119 10.75 6.84 41.26
N GLU A 120 10.89 8.10 40.84
CA GLU A 120 11.30 9.22 41.69
C GLU A 120 10.36 9.41 42.89
N LYS A 121 9.04 9.33 42.67
CA LYS A 121 8.05 9.40 43.75
C LYS A 121 8.21 8.26 44.74
N SER A 122 8.42 7.04 44.25
CA SER A 122 8.59 5.85 45.09
C SER A 122 9.86 5.94 45.95
N CYS A 123 10.99 6.31 45.35
CA CYS A 123 12.25 6.53 46.08
C CYS A 123 12.12 7.65 47.12
N ARG A 124 11.44 8.75 46.78
CA ARG A 124 11.18 9.86 47.70
C ARG A 124 10.34 9.39 48.89
N ASN A 125 9.24 8.69 48.64
CA ASN A 125 8.37 8.17 49.71
C ASN A 125 9.12 7.20 50.63
N PHE A 126 9.96 6.32 50.05
CA PHE A 126 10.81 5.42 50.83
C PHE A 126 11.82 6.18 51.69
N SER A 127 12.48 7.20 51.15
CA SER A 127 13.39 8.06 51.92
C SER A 127 12.68 8.77 53.08
N TRP A 128 11.44 9.24 52.89
CA TRP A 128 10.64 9.82 53.98
C TRP A 128 10.35 8.80 55.07
N SER A 129 9.97 7.56 54.70
CA SER A 129 9.68 6.50 55.67
C SER A 129 10.88 6.05 56.51
N LEU A 130 12.11 6.22 56.02
CA LEU A 130 13.34 5.92 56.78
C LEU A 130 13.79 7.08 57.68
N SER A 131 13.20 8.27 57.52
CA SER A 131 13.51 9.47 58.29
C SER A 131 12.52 9.71 59.44
N GLU A 132 11.46 8.92 59.56
CA GLU A 132 10.58 8.89 60.73
C GLU A 132 11.22 7.98 61.81
N PRO A 133 11.34 8.46 63.07
CA PRO A 133 11.97 7.73 64.17
C PRO A 133 11.17 6.52 64.68
#